data_AF-A0A7S4RZ61-F1
#
_entry.id   AF-A0A7S4RZ61-F1
#
_cell.length_a   1.000
_cell.length_b   1.000
_cell.length_c   1.000
_cell.angle_alpha   90.00
_cell.angle_beta   90.00
_cell.angle_gamma   90.00
#
_symmetry.space_group_name_H-M   'P 1'
#
loop_
_entity.id
_entity.type
_entity.pdbx_description
1 polymer ?
#
loop_
_entity_poly.entity_id
_entity_poly.type
_entity_poly.pdbx_seq_one_letter_code
_entity_poly.pdbx_strand_id
1 'polypeptide(L)'
;RVRNRNLLCFDLFHCALIDLLMFIANSPFRLTPLKIKTLQVWERTLPGWSPVKFVNVDTSKIEGVFRAKNLGLAESGLADVVFSPYPQTVTYMFTPSHQARFFALFRHPIERAVSLFYYQQVATWERTEGVYQPELADMTIEEWLTQESGTTGYIGNTYMRDLLHKHQFSDDDLEKAKDILRTKFLIGLTTNVEESVERFDKYFGWYDNEKRSECKRKAIQKGVNKNPHDALKEDSKAWDILAEMNKWDLQLYEF
;
A
#
# COMPACT_ATOMS: atom_id res chain seq x y z
N ARG A 1 -6.33 -28.13 11.47
CA ARG A 1 -5.66 -27.68 12.72
C ARG A 1 -5.87 -26.18 12.83
N VAL A 2 -6.74 -25.74 13.75
CA VAL A 2 -7.12 -24.32 13.93
C VAL A 2 -5.93 -23.57 14.54
N ARG A 3 -5.21 -22.78 13.73
CA ARG A 3 -4.22 -21.81 14.25
C ARG A 3 -4.96 -20.50 14.55
N ASN A 4 -4.74 -19.95 15.74
CA ASN A 4 -5.22 -18.64 16.18
C ASN A 4 -4.78 -17.54 15.20
N ARG A 5 -5.74 -16.95 14.46
CA ARG A 5 -5.51 -15.95 13.40
C ARG A 5 -5.64 -14.52 13.95
N ASN A 6 -4.52 -13.88 14.34
CA ASN A 6 -4.48 -12.49 14.83
C ASN A 6 -3.81 -11.57 13.78
N LEU A 7 -4.43 -11.33 12.61
CA LEU A 7 -3.77 -10.54 11.55
C LEU A 7 -4.42 -9.22 11.13
N LEU A 8 -5.72 -9.02 11.35
CA LEU A 8 -6.41 -7.89 10.71
C LEU A 8 -6.25 -6.53 11.40
N CYS A 9 -5.66 -6.48 12.58
CA CYS A 9 -5.47 -5.20 13.29
C CYS A 9 -4.30 -4.38 12.75
N PHE A 10 -3.41 -5.01 12.01
CA PHE A 10 -2.17 -4.40 11.56
C PHE A 10 -2.21 -4.30 10.03
N ASP A 11 -2.01 -3.08 9.56
CA ASP A 11 -1.51 -2.79 8.21
C ASP A 11 -2.50 -2.71 7.05
N LEU A 12 -3.75 -2.30 7.27
CA LEU A 12 -4.61 -1.89 6.15
C LEU A 12 -4.44 -0.42 5.70
N PHE A 13 -3.81 0.46 6.49
CA PHE A 13 -4.02 1.91 6.28
C PHE A 13 -2.80 2.85 6.40
N HIS A 14 -1.57 2.38 6.70
CA HIS A 14 -0.45 3.28 7.06
C HIS A 14 0.43 3.85 5.93
N CYS A 15 0.08 3.76 4.66
CA CYS A 15 0.84 4.44 3.61
C CYS A 15 0.00 5.44 2.85
N ALA A 16 0.35 6.72 2.98
CA ALA A 16 -0.15 7.79 2.11
C ALA A 16 0.66 7.92 0.81
N LEU A 17 1.58 6.98 0.54
CA LEU A 17 2.41 7.00 -0.66
C LEU A 17 1.95 6.05 -1.76
N ILE A 18 1.30 4.93 -1.44
CA ILE A 18 0.78 3.99 -2.43
C ILE A 18 -0.45 3.30 -1.83
N ASP A 19 -1.63 3.58 -2.38
CA ASP A 19 -2.86 2.81 -2.16
C ASP A 19 -2.79 1.46 -2.91
N LEU A 20 -1.70 0.73 -2.63
CA LEU A 20 -1.47 -0.69 -2.83
C LEU A 20 -0.71 -1.11 -1.56
N LEU A 21 -1.48 -1.43 -0.51
CA LEU A 21 -1.06 -1.78 0.85
C LEU A 21 0.47 -1.89 1.08
N MET A 22 1.06 -0.78 1.50
CA MET A 22 2.45 -0.64 1.94
C MET A 22 2.52 -0.36 3.46
N PHE A 23 3.56 -0.86 4.14
CA PHE A 23 4.02 -0.28 5.41
C PHE A 23 5.55 -0.20 5.49
N ILE A 24 6.02 0.90 6.06
CA ILE A 24 7.37 1.17 6.55
C ILE A 24 7.33 1.21 8.08
N ALA A 25 8.14 0.39 8.74
CA ALA A 25 8.54 0.61 10.13
C ALA A 25 10.06 0.85 10.20
N ASN A 26 10.51 2.02 9.74
CA ASN A 26 11.89 2.45 9.93
C ASN A 26 12.04 3.16 11.29
N SER A 27 12.48 2.43 12.30
CA SER A 27 13.10 2.96 13.52
C SER A 27 14.42 2.22 13.76
N PRO A 28 15.48 2.86 14.29
CA PRO A 28 16.86 2.51 13.99
C PRO A 28 17.21 1.17 14.63
N PHE A 29 17.38 0.14 13.81
CA PHE A 29 18.49 -0.74 14.09
C PHE A 29 19.65 -0.24 13.24
N ARG A 30 20.72 0.20 13.90
CA ARG A 30 22.04 -0.25 13.44
C ARG A 30 22.00 -1.78 13.55
N LEU A 31 21.47 -2.44 12.53
CA LEU A 31 21.94 -3.77 12.22
C LEU A 31 23.38 -3.53 11.83
N THR A 32 24.28 -3.66 12.81
CA THR A 32 25.56 -4.30 12.50
C THR A 32 25.22 -5.48 11.57
N PRO A 33 25.98 -5.72 10.50
CA PRO A 33 25.67 -6.78 9.54
C PRO A 33 25.90 -8.15 10.21
N LEU A 34 25.05 -8.49 11.17
CA LEU A 34 24.79 -9.83 11.60
C LEU A 34 24.03 -10.45 10.45
N LYS A 35 24.75 -11.29 9.73
CA LYS A 35 24.24 -12.20 8.70
C LYS A 35 23.19 -13.12 9.33
N ILE A 36 22.01 -12.60 9.65
CA ILE A 36 20.88 -13.41 10.12
C ILE A 36 20.38 -14.17 8.90
N LYS A 37 20.77 -15.44 8.83
CA LYS A 37 20.51 -16.39 7.74
C LYS A 37 19.17 -17.13 7.89
N THR A 38 18.34 -16.77 8.87
CA THR A 38 17.10 -17.48 9.19
C THR A 38 15.93 -16.52 9.40
N LEU A 39 14.72 -17.02 9.17
CA LEU A 39 13.49 -16.31 9.51
C LEU A 39 13.34 -16.24 11.03
N GLN A 40 12.96 -15.07 11.51
CA GLN A 40 12.67 -14.81 12.91
C GLN A 40 11.41 -13.99 13.03
N VAL A 41 10.58 -14.31 14.02
CA VAL A 41 9.42 -13.50 14.40
C VAL A 41 9.88 -12.50 15.44
N TRP A 42 9.67 -11.22 15.14
CA TRP A 42 9.95 -10.11 16.04
C TRP A 42 8.63 -9.58 16.57
N GLU A 43 8.63 -9.15 17.82
CA GLU A 43 7.47 -8.56 18.48
C GLU A 43 7.77 -7.10 18.85
N ARG A 44 6.84 -6.19 18.56
CA ARG A 44 6.97 -4.77 18.93
C ARG A 44 5.69 -4.26 19.55
N THR A 45 5.82 -3.55 20.65
CA THR A 45 4.71 -2.83 21.29
C THR A 45 4.87 -1.35 20.96
N LEU A 46 3.87 -0.78 20.28
CA LEU A 46 3.80 0.67 20.05
C LEU A 46 2.95 1.33 21.15
N PRO A 47 3.27 2.56 21.61
CA PRO A 47 2.49 3.24 22.65
C PRO A 47 1.00 3.34 22.28
N GLY A 48 0.14 2.74 23.10
CA GLY A 48 -1.31 2.70 22.86
C GLY A 48 -1.79 1.55 21.95
N TRP A 49 -0.93 0.60 21.60
CA TRP A 49 -1.25 -0.53 20.71
C TRP A 49 -0.95 -1.88 21.37
N SER A 50 -1.65 -2.93 20.89
CA SER A 50 -1.30 -4.31 21.22
C SER A 50 0.02 -4.72 20.54
N PRO A 51 0.79 -5.67 21.11
CA PRO A 51 2.02 -6.13 20.49
C PRO A 51 1.79 -6.70 19.09
N VAL A 52 2.65 -6.29 18.14
CA VAL A 52 2.64 -6.71 16.73
C VAL A 52 3.69 -7.75 16.51
N LYS A 53 3.40 -8.80 15.74
CA LYS A 53 4.39 -9.76 15.28
C LYS A 53 4.66 -9.57 13.80
N PHE A 54 5.93 -9.45 13.44
CA PHE A 54 6.38 -9.37 12.06
C PHE A 54 7.55 -10.31 11.85
N VAL A 55 7.74 -10.74 10.60
CA VAL A 55 8.90 -11.55 10.24
C VAL A 55 10.02 -10.61 9.83
N ASN A 56 11.28 -10.95 10.14
CA ASN A 56 12.48 -10.14 9.90
C ASN A 56 12.84 -9.97 8.40
N VAL A 57 11.88 -9.71 7.52
CA VAL A 57 12.01 -9.51 6.07
C VAL A 57 11.20 -8.27 5.67
N ASP A 58 11.77 -7.45 4.79
CA ASP A 58 11.14 -6.21 4.33
C ASP A 58 10.69 -6.35 2.87
N THR A 59 9.45 -6.79 2.64
CA THR A 59 8.91 -6.98 1.29
C THR A 59 8.46 -5.68 0.61
N SER A 60 8.70 -4.51 1.23
CA SER A 60 8.53 -3.21 0.58
C SER A 60 9.64 -2.89 -0.43
N LYS A 61 10.72 -3.67 -0.44
CA LYS A 61 11.86 -3.54 -1.35
C LYS A 61 12.06 -4.80 -2.19
N ILE A 62 12.54 -4.64 -3.42
CA ILE A 62 12.81 -5.76 -4.33
C ILE A 62 13.80 -6.75 -3.70
N GLU A 63 14.88 -6.26 -3.08
CA GLU A 63 15.89 -7.10 -2.43
C GLU A 63 15.29 -7.88 -1.25
N GLY A 64 14.35 -7.28 -0.52
CA GLY A 64 13.71 -7.92 0.61
C GLY A 64 12.68 -8.97 0.20
N VAL A 65 12.00 -8.81 -0.95
CA VAL A 65 11.20 -9.87 -1.59
C VAL A 65 12.08 -11.07 -1.94
N PHE A 66 13.23 -10.85 -2.59
CA PHE A 66 14.16 -11.96 -2.89
C PHE A 66 14.76 -12.58 -1.64
N ARG A 67 15.04 -11.79 -0.60
CA ARG A 67 15.48 -12.33 0.69
C ARG A 67 14.39 -13.21 1.32
N ALA A 68 13.13 -12.78 1.31
CA ALA A 68 12.01 -13.57 1.81
C ALA A 68 11.84 -14.89 1.06
N LYS A 69 12.00 -14.87 -0.27
CA LYS A 69 12.04 -16.09 -1.10
C LYS A 69 13.18 -17.02 -0.67
N ASN A 70 14.41 -16.51 -0.59
CA ASN A 70 15.59 -17.32 -0.26
C ASN A 70 15.52 -17.94 1.15
N LEU A 71 14.77 -17.31 2.06
CA LEU A 71 14.54 -17.81 3.40
C LEU A 71 13.30 -18.71 3.52
N GLY A 72 12.54 -18.92 2.43
CA GLY A 72 11.36 -19.77 2.40
C GLY A 72 10.18 -19.21 3.19
N LEU A 73 9.93 -17.89 3.11
CA LEU A 73 8.87 -17.24 3.91
C LEU A 73 7.49 -17.85 3.61
N ALA A 74 7.15 -18.06 2.35
CA ALA A 74 5.85 -18.62 1.96
C ALA A 74 5.65 -20.05 2.51
N GLU A 75 6.68 -20.88 2.42
CA GLU A 75 6.67 -22.26 2.90
C GLU A 75 6.71 -22.35 4.44
N SER A 76 7.29 -21.35 5.10
CA SER A 76 7.44 -21.35 6.56
C SER A 76 6.10 -21.29 7.31
N GLY A 77 5.06 -20.71 6.69
CA GLY A 77 3.77 -20.44 7.33
C GLY A 77 3.87 -19.49 8.54
N LEU A 78 4.91 -18.63 8.57
CA LEU A 78 5.11 -17.63 9.61
C LEU A 78 4.34 -16.33 9.38
N ALA A 79 3.90 -16.07 8.15
CA ALA A 79 3.11 -14.90 7.77
C ALA A 79 1.84 -15.35 7.06
N ASP A 80 0.69 -14.81 7.47
CA ASP A 80 -0.58 -15.05 6.77
C ASP A 80 -0.87 -13.94 5.72
N VAL A 81 -0.21 -12.77 5.82
CA VAL A 81 -0.32 -11.66 4.87
C VAL A 81 1.09 -11.12 4.58
N VAL A 82 1.33 -10.74 3.31
CA VAL A 82 2.57 -10.10 2.83
C VAL A 82 2.20 -8.81 2.13
N PHE A 83 2.88 -7.72 2.49
CA PHE A 83 2.68 -6.40 1.90
C PHE A 83 3.82 -6.06 0.95
N SER A 84 3.52 -5.62 -0.27
CA SER A 84 4.53 -5.24 -1.25
C SER A 84 3.96 -4.31 -2.32
N PRO A 85 4.68 -3.24 -2.71
CA PRO A 85 4.31 -2.40 -3.85
C PRO A 85 4.60 -3.07 -5.21
N TYR A 86 5.19 -4.26 -5.22
CA TYR A 86 5.63 -4.95 -6.44
C TYR A 86 4.83 -6.24 -6.66
N PRO A 87 3.57 -6.16 -7.14
CA PRO A 87 2.69 -7.32 -7.23
C PRO A 87 3.25 -8.40 -8.15
N GLN A 88 3.96 -8.05 -9.23
CA GLN A 88 4.60 -9.07 -10.07
C GLN A 88 5.80 -9.71 -9.36
N THR A 89 6.65 -8.91 -8.72
CA THR A 89 7.88 -9.40 -8.08
C THR A 89 7.59 -10.31 -6.89
N VAL A 90 6.55 -9.99 -6.10
CA VAL A 90 6.20 -10.82 -4.93
C VAL A 90 5.75 -12.24 -5.31
N THR A 91 5.30 -12.45 -6.56
CA THR A 91 4.95 -13.80 -7.04
C THR A 91 6.13 -14.78 -6.98
N TYR A 92 7.37 -14.29 -7.09
CA TYR A 92 8.57 -15.12 -7.02
C TYR A 92 8.78 -15.78 -5.65
N MET A 93 8.12 -15.29 -4.60
CA MET A 93 8.16 -15.90 -3.27
C MET A 93 7.29 -17.15 -3.16
N PHE A 94 6.31 -17.32 -4.05
CA PHE A 94 5.29 -18.36 -3.96
C PHE A 94 5.58 -19.52 -4.92
N THR A 95 5.07 -20.70 -4.59
CA THR A 95 5.28 -21.93 -5.37
C THR A 95 3.94 -22.61 -5.67
N PRO A 96 3.87 -23.56 -6.62
CA PRO A 96 2.62 -24.28 -6.89
C PRO A 96 2.01 -24.97 -5.66
N SER A 97 2.83 -25.35 -4.68
CA SER A 97 2.39 -25.93 -3.40
C SER A 97 2.06 -24.89 -2.31
N HIS A 98 2.50 -23.65 -2.47
CA HIS A 98 2.28 -22.54 -1.53
C HIS A 98 1.86 -21.30 -2.31
N GLN A 99 0.59 -21.27 -2.69
CA GLN A 99 0.01 -20.20 -3.50
C GLN A 99 -0.47 -19.02 -2.64
N ALA A 100 -0.47 -17.83 -3.24
CA ALA A 100 -1.07 -16.64 -2.68
C ALA A 100 -2.36 -16.23 -3.41
N ARG A 101 -3.07 -15.28 -2.82
CA ARG A 101 -4.19 -14.55 -3.41
C ARG A 101 -3.94 -13.07 -3.18
N PHE A 102 -4.00 -12.29 -4.25
CA PHE A 102 -3.88 -10.84 -4.11
C PHE A 102 -5.21 -10.25 -3.65
N PHE A 103 -5.11 -9.21 -2.82
CA PHE A 103 -6.20 -8.30 -2.54
C PHE A 103 -5.62 -6.90 -2.39
N ALA A 104 -6.41 -5.88 -2.71
CA ALA A 104 -5.97 -4.49 -2.70
C ALA A 104 -7.14 -3.55 -2.42
N LEU A 105 -6.84 -2.40 -1.81
CA LEU A 105 -7.76 -1.28 -1.65
C LEU A 105 -7.36 -0.19 -2.64
N PHE A 106 -8.32 0.28 -3.45
CA PHE A 106 -8.11 1.35 -4.41
C PHE A 106 -8.73 2.65 -3.90
N ARG A 107 -8.01 3.75 -4.10
CA ARG A 107 -8.51 5.11 -3.91
C ARG A 107 -8.68 5.80 -5.24
N HIS A 108 -9.60 6.76 -5.31
CA HIS A 108 -9.73 7.61 -6.48
C HIS A 108 -8.35 8.23 -6.84
N PRO A 109 -7.86 8.07 -8.09
CA PRO A 109 -6.48 8.42 -8.46
C PRO A 109 -6.11 9.88 -8.15
N ILE A 110 -7.05 10.81 -8.34
CA ILE A 110 -6.83 12.24 -8.05
C ILE A 110 -6.75 12.46 -6.54
N GLU A 111 -7.65 11.88 -5.75
CA GLU A 111 -7.61 12.02 -4.29
C GLU A 111 -6.33 11.43 -3.69
N ARG A 112 -5.86 10.30 -4.25
CA ARG A 112 -4.57 9.71 -3.88
C ARG A 112 -3.43 10.69 -4.14
N ALA A 113 -3.39 11.31 -5.32
CA ALA A 113 -2.35 12.29 -5.67
C ALA A 113 -2.37 13.52 -4.74
N VAL A 114 -3.55 14.06 -4.44
CA VAL A 114 -3.73 15.17 -3.49
C VAL A 114 -3.28 14.75 -2.09
N SER A 115 -3.70 13.57 -1.64
CA SER A 115 -3.32 13.04 -0.32
C SER A 115 -1.82 12.83 -0.20
N LEU A 116 -1.16 12.38 -1.27
CA LEU A 116 0.29 12.23 -1.34
C LEU A 116 0.99 13.57 -1.15
N PHE A 117 0.55 14.61 -1.87
CA PHE A 117 1.10 15.95 -1.77
C PHE A 117 1.13 16.46 -0.32
N TYR A 118 -0.03 16.49 0.34
CA TYR A 118 -0.13 16.95 1.73
C TYR A 118 0.60 16.04 2.71
N TYR A 119 0.70 14.74 2.40
CA TYR A 119 1.47 13.82 3.24
C TYR A 119 2.97 14.11 3.20
N GLN A 120 3.53 14.36 2.02
CA GLN A 120 4.96 14.66 1.87
C GLN A 120 5.37 15.93 2.62
N GLN A 121 4.43 16.86 2.86
CA GLN A 121 4.67 18.06 3.67
C GLN A 121 4.82 17.81 5.17
N VAL A 122 4.30 16.70 5.71
CA VAL A 122 4.21 16.50 7.17
C VAL A 122 4.91 15.24 7.68
N ALA A 123 5.29 14.32 6.78
CA ALA A 123 5.83 12.99 7.07
C ALA A 123 7.25 12.96 7.70
N THR A 124 7.56 13.89 8.60
CA THR A 124 8.85 14.05 9.31
C THR A 124 9.35 12.79 10.02
N TRP A 125 8.45 11.86 10.34
CA TRP A 125 8.78 10.60 11.01
C TRP A 125 9.22 9.49 10.04
N GLU A 126 8.98 9.64 8.74
CA GLU A 126 9.41 8.68 7.73
C GLU A 126 10.88 8.90 7.36
N ARG A 127 11.69 7.87 7.55
CA ARG A 127 13.14 7.92 7.29
C ARG A 127 13.51 7.54 5.86
N THR A 128 12.52 7.23 5.03
CA THR A 128 12.75 6.89 3.63
C THR A 128 13.06 8.18 2.89
N GLU A 129 14.24 8.24 2.28
CA GLU A 129 14.66 9.40 1.51
C GLU A 129 13.64 9.71 0.40
N GLY A 130 13.26 10.99 0.27
CA GLY A 130 12.29 11.47 -0.72
C GLY A 130 10.82 11.42 -0.30
N VAL A 131 10.50 10.88 0.88
CA VAL A 131 9.11 10.89 1.41
C VAL A 131 8.75 12.23 2.03
N TYR A 132 9.49 12.70 3.03
CA TYR A 132 9.29 14.04 3.58
C TYR A 132 10.02 15.06 2.69
N GLN A 133 9.26 16.02 2.17
CA GLN A 133 9.74 17.07 1.29
C GLN A 133 9.42 18.42 1.92
N PRO A 134 10.30 18.96 2.79
CA PRO A 134 10.06 20.22 3.49
C PRO A 134 9.83 21.40 2.53
N GLU A 135 10.37 21.35 1.31
CA GLU A 135 10.15 22.32 0.25
C GLU A 135 8.69 22.43 -0.21
N LEU A 136 7.87 21.40 0.04
CA LEU A 136 6.44 21.40 -0.29
C LEU A 136 5.59 22.10 0.78
N ALA A 137 6.11 22.35 1.98
CA ALA A 137 5.31 22.81 3.12
C ALA A 137 4.63 24.16 2.88
N ASP A 138 5.30 25.06 2.14
CA ASP A 138 4.78 26.39 1.80
C ASP A 138 4.22 26.47 0.36
N MET A 139 4.13 25.32 -0.32
CA MET A 139 3.73 25.23 -1.72
C MET A 139 2.23 24.93 -1.85
N THR A 140 1.58 25.53 -2.83
CA THR A 140 0.22 25.16 -3.25
C THR A 140 0.24 23.94 -4.17
N ILE A 141 -0.90 23.25 -4.28
CA ILE A 141 -0.98 22.09 -5.18
C ILE A 141 -0.80 22.51 -6.65
N GLU A 142 -1.27 23.70 -7.03
CA GLU A 142 -1.07 24.27 -8.36
C GLU A 142 0.42 24.50 -8.65
N GLU A 143 1.15 25.11 -7.71
CA GLU A 143 2.59 25.32 -7.86
C GLU A 143 3.33 24.00 -8.00
N TRP A 144 2.99 23.02 -7.15
CA TRP A 144 3.56 21.67 -7.20
C TRP A 144 3.34 20.96 -8.54
N LEU A 145 2.14 21.05 -9.10
CA LEU A 145 1.81 20.46 -10.41
C LEU A 145 2.52 21.17 -11.58
N THR A 146 2.89 22.43 -11.41
CA THR A 146 3.58 23.21 -12.45
C THR A 146 5.10 23.14 -12.39
N GLN A 147 5.69 22.54 -11.35
CA GLN A 147 7.14 22.38 -11.29
C GLN A 147 7.61 21.40 -12.38
N GLU A 148 8.60 21.84 -13.17
CA GLU A 148 9.34 20.98 -14.10
C GLU A 148 10.17 19.88 -13.39
N SER A 149 10.16 19.84 -12.05
CA SER A 149 10.89 18.86 -11.26
C SER A 149 10.26 17.48 -11.44
N GLY A 150 11.07 16.48 -11.78
CA GLY A 150 10.67 15.12 -12.17
C GLY A 150 9.93 14.27 -11.11
N THR A 151 9.37 14.88 -10.05
CA THR A 151 8.47 14.25 -9.08
C THR A 151 7.07 14.02 -9.66
N THR A 152 6.59 14.88 -10.58
CA THR A 152 5.28 14.74 -11.25
C THR A 152 5.17 13.47 -12.11
N GLY A 153 6.28 12.96 -12.64
CA GLY A 153 6.32 11.73 -13.43
C GLY A 153 5.91 10.45 -12.67
N TYR A 154 6.02 10.45 -11.34
CA TYR A 154 5.69 9.30 -10.48
C TYR A 154 4.24 9.27 -9.99
N ILE A 155 3.51 10.38 -10.16
CA ILE A 155 2.17 10.56 -9.60
C ILE A 155 1.11 10.13 -10.60
N GLY A 156 1.35 10.39 -11.88
CA GLY A 156 0.45 10.00 -12.95
C GLY A 156 0.47 8.49 -13.22
N ASN A 157 -0.71 7.88 -13.24
CA ASN A 157 -0.95 6.49 -13.63
C ASN A 157 -0.19 5.45 -12.79
N THR A 158 -0.10 5.66 -11.47
CA THR A 158 0.62 4.77 -10.54
C THR A 158 0.07 3.34 -10.58
N TYR A 159 -1.24 3.13 -10.62
CA TYR A 159 -1.81 1.77 -10.65
C TYR A 159 -1.40 1.01 -11.91
N MET A 160 -1.48 1.68 -13.07
CA MET A 160 -1.01 1.10 -14.33
C MET A 160 0.49 0.80 -14.31
N ARG A 161 1.32 1.67 -13.71
CA ARG A 161 2.77 1.43 -13.55
C ARG A 161 3.04 0.22 -12.66
N ASP A 162 2.35 0.10 -11.53
CA ASP A 162 2.55 -0.98 -10.57
C ASP A 162 2.06 -2.32 -11.10
N LEU A 163 0.96 -2.34 -11.86
CA LEU A 163 0.44 -3.57 -12.44
C LEU A 163 1.25 -4.07 -13.64
N LEU A 164 1.77 -3.16 -14.48
CA LEU A 164 2.38 -3.51 -15.77
C LEU A 164 3.90 -3.31 -15.82
N HIS A 165 4.49 -2.67 -14.80
CA HIS A 165 5.93 -2.36 -14.71
C HIS A 165 6.46 -1.58 -15.92
N LYS A 166 5.73 -0.56 -16.37
CA LYS A 166 6.12 0.29 -17.50
C LYS A 166 5.59 1.70 -17.38
N HIS A 167 6.12 2.63 -18.21
CA HIS A 167 5.84 4.05 -18.08
C HIS A 167 4.95 4.68 -19.16
N GLN A 168 4.66 3.95 -20.24
CA GLN A 168 3.83 4.39 -21.36
C GLN A 168 2.74 3.36 -21.60
N PHE A 169 1.51 3.82 -21.80
CA PHE A 169 0.32 2.98 -21.87
C PHE A 169 -0.46 3.25 -23.14
N SER A 170 -1.11 2.20 -23.63
CA SER A 170 -2.06 2.16 -24.74
C SER A 170 -3.36 1.51 -24.25
N ASP A 171 -4.40 1.52 -25.09
CA ASP A 171 -5.67 0.87 -24.75
C ASP A 171 -5.52 -0.63 -24.47
N ASP A 172 -4.64 -1.31 -25.22
CA ASP A 172 -4.32 -2.73 -24.98
C ASP A 172 -3.72 -2.98 -23.58
N ASP A 173 -3.04 -1.99 -23.03
CA ASP A 173 -2.48 -2.09 -21.68
C ASP A 173 -3.54 -1.89 -20.61
N LEU A 174 -4.48 -0.98 -20.85
CA LEU A 174 -5.63 -0.80 -19.97
C LEU A 174 -6.44 -2.11 -19.88
N GLU A 175 -6.70 -2.76 -21.02
CA GLU A 175 -7.42 -4.04 -21.03
C GLU A 175 -6.65 -5.15 -20.31
N LYS A 176 -5.32 -5.20 -20.44
CA LYS A 176 -4.49 -6.12 -19.63
C LYS A 176 -4.57 -5.82 -18.15
N ALA A 177 -4.54 -4.54 -17.75
CA ALA A 177 -4.64 -4.16 -16.34
C ALA A 177 -6.01 -4.57 -15.76
N LYS A 178 -7.10 -4.30 -16.49
CA LYS A 178 -8.45 -4.76 -16.13
C LYS A 178 -8.52 -6.28 -15.99
N ASP A 179 -7.91 -7.03 -16.91
CA ASP A 179 -7.86 -8.50 -16.85
C ASP A 179 -7.06 -9.01 -15.62
N ILE A 180 -5.93 -8.37 -15.31
CA ILE A 180 -5.15 -8.69 -14.10
C ILE A 180 -6.00 -8.44 -12.86
N LEU A 181 -6.65 -7.28 -12.74
CA LEU A 181 -7.47 -6.96 -11.56
C LEU A 181 -8.64 -7.94 -11.42
N ARG A 182 -9.43 -8.18 -12.48
CA ARG A 182 -10.60 -9.05 -12.40
C ARG A 182 -10.26 -10.52 -12.11
N THR A 183 -9.08 -11.00 -12.55
CA THR A 183 -8.72 -12.42 -12.44
C THR A 183 -7.79 -12.74 -11.28
N LYS A 184 -6.99 -11.78 -10.81
CA LYS A 184 -5.93 -12.03 -9.82
C LYS A 184 -6.18 -11.38 -8.47
N PHE A 185 -6.98 -10.31 -8.42
CA PHE A 185 -7.16 -9.50 -7.21
C PHE A 185 -8.59 -9.60 -6.66
N LEU A 186 -8.68 -9.64 -5.33
CA LEU A 186 -9.89 -9.24 -4.62
C LEU A 186 -9.80 -7.73 -4.32
N ILE A 187 -10.69 -6.95 -4.92
CA ILE A 187 -10.65 -5.49 -4.85
C ILE A 187 -11.54 -4.97 -3.73
N GLY A 188 -11.10 -3.92 -3.07
CA GLY A 188 -11.94 -3.04 -2.26
C GLY A 188 -11.65 -1.58 -2.60
N LEU A 189 -12.50 -0.67 -2.13
CA LEU A 189 -12.40 0.76 -2.35
C LEU A 189 -12.25 1.49 -1.01
N THR A 190 -11.39 2.51 -0.95
CA THR A 190 -11.20 3.31 0.27
C THR A 190 -12.44 4.15 0.62
N THR A 191 -13.25 4.52 -0.38
CA THR A 191 -14.54 5.21 -0.20
C THR A 191 -15.58 4.34 0.50
N ASN A 192 -15.43 3.01 0.40
CA ASN A 192 -16.31 1.99 0.96
C ASN A 192 -15.50 1.01 1.81
N VAL A 193 -14.66 1.55 2.70
CA VAL A 193 -13.64 0.77 3.39
C VAL A 193 -14.23 -0.29 4.32
N GLU A 194 -15.34 0.01 5.01
CA GLU A 194 -16.05 -0.95 5.86
C GLU A 194 -16.52 -2.17 5.05
N GLU A 195 -17.19 -1.92 3.92
CA GLU A 195 -17.69 -2.97 3.02
C GLU A 195 -16.54 -3.76 2.40
N SER A 196 -15.45 -3.08 2.06
CA SER A 196 -14.24 -3.68 1.51
C SER A 196 -13.56 -4.63 2.49
N VAL A 197 -13.42 -4.21 3.76
CA VAL A 197 -12.87 -5.05 4.83
C VAL A 197 -13.79 -6.25 5.08
N GLU A 198 -15.11 -6.05 5.12
CA GLU A 198 -16.06 -7.16 5.28
C GLU A 198 -15.98 -8.16 4.11
N ARG A 199 -15.80 -7.67 2.88
CA ARG A 199 -15.58 -8.51 1.70
C ARG A 199 -14.32 -9.36 1.85
N PHE A 200 -13.23 -8.77 2.33
CA PHE A 200 -11.96 -9.48 2.56
C PHE A 200 -12.13 -10.54 3.65
N ASP A 201 -12.80 -10.21 4.75
CA ASP A 201 -13.03 -11.14 5.86
C ASP A 201 -13.80 -12.39 5.40
N LYS A 202 -14.88 -12.18 4.64
CA LYS A 202 -15.69 -13.26 4.07
C LYS A 202 -14.88 -14.12 3.11
N TYR A 203 -14.11 -13.50 2.22
CA TYR A 203 -13.34 -14.22 1.20
C TYR A 203 -12.20 -15.06 1.81
N PHE A 204 -11.46 -14.50 2.77
CA PHE A 204 -10.32 -15.18 3.40
C PHE A 204 -10.71 -16.05 4.62
N GLY A 205 -11.97 -16.01 5.03
CA GLY A 205 -12.44 -16.68 6.25
C GLY A 205 -11.72 -16.12 7.49
N TRP A 206 -11.52 -14.80 7.52
CA TRP A 206 -11.02 -14.11 8.68
C TRP A 206 -12.16 -13.84 9.65
N TYR A 207 -12.47 -14.82 10.49
CA TYR A 207 -13.57 -14.70 11.45
C TYR A 207 -13.27 -13.65 12.52
N ASP A 208 -14.28 -12.86 12.83
CA ASP A 208 -14.22 -11.90 13.91
C ASP A 208 -14.38 -12.55 15.28
N ASN A 209 -13.71 -11.93 16.24
CA ASN A 209 -14.17 -11.92 17.62
C ASN A 209 -14.39 -10.46 18.04
N GLU A 210 -14.99 -10.25 19.19
CA GLU A 210 -15.31 -8.91 19.70
C GLU A 210 -14.09 -7.98 19.71
N LYS A 211 -12.92 -8.49 20.13
CA LYS A 211 -11.65 -7.73 20.14
C LYS A 211 -11.21 -7.32 18.73
N ARG A 212 -11.33 -8.21 17.74
CA ARG A 212 -10.97 -7.93 16.34
C ARG A 212 -11.96 -6.97 15.69
N SER A 213 -13.25 -7.13 15.95
CA SER A 213 -14.31 -6.25 15.45
C SER A 213 -14.08 -4.81 15.92
N GLU A 214 -13.83 -4.64 17.22
CA GLU A 214 -13.57 -3.34 17.81
C GLU A 214 -12.28 -2.71 17.29
N CYS A 215 -11.23 -3.51 17.12
CA CYS A 215 -9.97 -3.07 16.55
C CYS A 215 -10.12 -2.60 15.10
N LYS A 216 -10.81 -3.37 14.25
CA LYS A 216 -11.09 -2.99 12.86
C LYS A 216 -11.90 -1.71 12.80
N ARG A 217 -12.96 -1.60 13.59
CA ARG A 217 -13.78 -0.38 13.71
C ARG A 217 -12.93 0.82 14.09
N LYS A 218 -12.05 0.68 15.10
CA LYS A 218 -11.11 1.75 15.49
C LYS A 218 -10.13 2.11 14.37
N ALA A 219 -9.57 1.12 13.67
CA ALA A 219 -8.63 1.35 12.58
C ALA A 219 -9.29 2.11 11.42
N ILE A 220 -10.50 1.70 11.04
CA ILE A 220 -11.31 2.34 10.00
C ILE A 220 -11.68 3.77 10.41
N GLN A 221 -12.24 3.94 11.62
CA GLN A 221 -12.69 5.26 12.10
C GLN A 221 -11.55 6.25 12.27
N LYS A 222 -10.47 5.83 12.93
CA LYS A 222 -9.27 6.66 13.10
C LYS A 222 -8.81 7.15 11.73
N GLY A 223 -8.93 6.30 10.71
CA GLY A 223 -8.17 6.45 9.48
C GLY A 223 -6.68 6.47 9.81
N VAL A 224 -5.87 6.39 8.79
CA VAL A 224 -4.44 6.49 9.01
C VAL A 224 -3.89 7.39 7.92
N ASN A 225 -3.00 8.30 8.32
CA ASN A 225 -2.51 9.39 7.47
C ASN A 225 -3.62 10.23 6.83
N LYS A 226 -4.76 10.38 7.51
CA LYS A 226 -5.75 11.41 7.18
C LYS A 226 -5.10 12.76 7.47
N ASN A 227 -4.43 13.32 6.48
CA ASN A 227 -4.01 14.71 6.52
C ASN A 227 -5.23 15.52 6.11
N PRO A 228 -5.85 16.29 7.03
CA PRO A 228 -6.98 17.11 6.67
C PRO A 228 -6.52 18.14 5.64
N HIS A 229 -7.10 18.04 4.46
CA HIS A 229 -6.94 19.00 3.38
C HIS A 229 -8.30 19.19 2.73
N ASP A 230 -8.49 20.34 2.10
CA ASP A 230 -9.71 20.59 1.34
C ASP A 230 -9.76 19.62 0.16
N ALA A 231 -10.98 19.19 -0.18
CA ALA A 231 -11.20 18.45 -1.41
C ALA A 231 -10.88 19.38 -2.60
N LEU A 232 -10.14 18.86 -3.56
CA LEU A 232 -9.87 19.59 -4.78
C LEU A 232 -11.17 19.72 -5.57
N LYS A 233 -11.50 20.93 -6.03
CA LYS A 233 -12.72 21.15 -6.82
C LYS A 233 -12.54 20.55 -8.21
N GLU A 234 -13.55 19.82 -8.68
CA GLU A 234 -13.52 19.12 -9.97
C GLU A 234 -13.39 20.07 -11.18
N ASP A 235 -13.77 21.34 -11.03
CA ASP A 235 -13.67 22.38 -12.05
C ASP A 235 -12.37 23.21 -11.96
N SER A 236 -11.45 22.82 -11.07
CA SER A 236 -10.19 23.53 -10.89
C SER A 236 -9.12 23.12 -11.92
N LYS A 237 -8.24 24.06 -12.26
CA LYS A 237 -7.08 23.79 -13.13
C LYS A 237 -6.19 22.65 -12.61
N ALA A 238 -6.04 22.53 -11.30
CA ALA A 238 -5.27 21.45 -10.70
C ALA A 238 -5.94 20.08 -10.89
N TRP A 239 -7.28 20.03 -10.87
CA TRP A 239 -8.03 18.80 -11.15
C TRP A 239 -7.80 18.36 -12.60
N ASP A 240 -7.92 19.27 -13.56
CA ASP A 240 -7.70 18.96 -14.98
C ASP A 240 -6.30 18.40 -15.25
N ILE A 241 -5.27 19.00 -14.63
CA ILE A 241 -3.88 18.53 -14.74
C ILE A 241 -3.75 17.11 -14.16
N LEU A 242 -4.27 16.89 -12.95
CA LEU A 242 -4.22 15.58 -12.30
C LEU A 242 -5.02 14.52 -13.06
N ALA A 243 -6.15 14.89 -13.65
CA ALA A 243 -6.98 14.02 -14.47
C ALA A 243 -6.24 13.57 -15.73
N GLU A 244 -5.59 14.48 -16.46
CA GLU A 244 -4.79 14.11 -17.62
C GLU A 244 -3.58 13.23 -17.22
N MET A 245 -2.89 13.59 -16.14
CA MET A 245 -1.76 12.80 -15.62
C MET A 245 -2.19 11.37 -15.20
N ASN A 246 -3.42 11.18 -14.74
CA ASN A 246 -3.97 9.92 -14.25
C ASN A 246 -5.04 9.32 -15.15
N LYS A 247 -5.11 9.70 -16.43
CA LYS A 247 -6.22 9.30 -17.32
C LYS A 247 -6.42 7.78 -17.45
N TRP A 248 -5.35 6.99 -17.34
CA TRP A 248 -5.44 5.53 -17.41
C TRP A 248 -5.87 4.94 -16.07
N ASP A 249 -5.33 5.46 -14.97
CA ASP A 249 -5.77 5.05 -13.63
C ASP A 249 -7.23 5.42 -13.37
N LEU A 250 -7.72 6.55 -13.89
CA LEU A 250 -9.13 6.94 -13.82
C LEU A 250 -10.01 5.93 -14.55
N GLN A 251 -9.68 5.58 -15.79
CA GLN A 251 -10.40 4.56 -16.54
C GLN A 251 -10.33 3.17 -15.90
N LEU A 252 -9.22 2.84 -15.22
CA LEU A 252 -9.07 1.59 -14.48
C LEU A 252 -9.87 1.59 -13.18
N TYR A 253 -9.99 2.74 -12.51
CA TYR A 253 -10.75 2.90 -11.26
C TYR A 253 -12.26 2.84 -11.47
N GLU A 254 -12.75 3.37 -12.59
CA GLU A 254 -14.17 3.31 -12.98
C GLU A 254 -14.63 1.91 -13.43
N PHE A 255 -13.69 1.02 -13.78
CA PHE A 255 -13.95 -0.36 -14.17
C PHE A 255 -14.18 -1.28 -12.96
#